data_AF-A0A356K336-F1
#
_entry.id   AF-A0A356K336-F1
#
_cell.length_a   1.000
_cell.length_b   1.000
_cell.length_c   1.000
_cell.angle_alpha   90.00
_cell.angle_beta   90.00
_cell.angle_gamma   90.00
#
_symmetry.space_group_name_H-M   'P 1'
#
loop_
_entity.id
_entity.type
_entity.pdbx_description
1 polymer ?
#
loop_
_entity_poly.entity_id
_entity_poly.type
_entity_poly.pdbx_seq_one_letter_code
_entity_poly.pdbx_strand_id
1 'polypeptide(L)'
;MNDIEIKLEHFFAFDARIKKQLLDLAPKEEYSYNEESLIKYYDLLYDGIKDIEVEVTSILKDLNLEYALDKVNTIFNLLKENITIGNISINRLEHLYKICFSNMRSETVDYIKANSVGYSNMSLVNLLDKCTSLNEILHAIHSYILNNENLLESVPKVASKMTKYDYPITLYGTKTQMSEIIFNMFPTDSNVGYTDIVSFDKSNKILMLIRDLGHALSIEIDVNRSDITVRYHIPKLCNICMINKLKGINKIREDADIFSGANGMFVTTKEEFVNDLFNFINMVPTDSDMEINRTI
;
A
#
# COMPACT_ATOMS: atom_id res chain seq x y z
N MET A 1 -17.65 -8.36 -15.03
CA MET A 1 -16.66 -7.59 -14.26
C MET A 1 -17.05 -6.13 -14.40
N ASN A 2 -17.33 -5.45 -13.29
CA ASN A 2 -17.70 -4.03 -13.30
C ASN A 2 -16.46 -3.19 -13.65
N ASP A 3 -16.64 -2.05 -14.32
CA ASP A 3 -15.57 -1.17 -14.82
C ASP A 3 -14.53 -0.86 -13.74
N ILE A 4 -14.96 -0.49 -12.53
CA ILE A 4 -14.02 -0.17 -11.44
C ILE A 4 -13.22 -1.37 -10.93
N GLU A 5 -13.83 -2.57 -10.90
CA GLU A 5 -13.12 -3.79 -10.50
C GLU A 5 -11.99 -4.09 -11.49
N ILE A 6 -12.23 -3.89 -12.80
CA ILE A 6 -11.20 -4.03 -13.83
C ILE A 6 -10.06 -3.04 -13.61
N LYS A 7 -10.40 -1.79 -13.27
CA LYS A 7 -9.43 -0.71 -13.05
C LYS A 7 -8.57 -0.95 -11.82
N LEU A 8 -9.14 -1.49 -10.73
CA LEU A 8 -8.38 -1.88 -9.54
C LEU A 8 -7.48 -3.10 -9.80
N GLU A 9 -7.96 -4.09 -10.55
CA GLU A 9 -7.12 -5.21 -11.03
C GLU A 9 -5.95 -4.71 -11.88
N HIS A 10 -6.19 -3.71 -12.72
CA HIS A 10 -5.17 -3.08 -13.53
C HIS A 10 -4.14 -2.32 -12.70
N PHE A 11 -4.60 -1.59 -11.67
CA PHE A 11 -3.72 -0.96 -10.68
C PHE A 11 -2.76 -1.98 -10.05
N PHE A 12 -3.26 -3.13 -9.57
CA PHE A 12 -2.39 -4.15 -8.97
C PHE A 12 -1.39 -4.74 -9.96
N ALA A 13 -1.78 -4.92 -11.21
CA ALA A 13 -0.89 -5.40 -12.26
C ALA A 13 0.24 -4.40 -12.54
N PHE A 14 -0.08 -3.10 -12.59
CA PHE A 14 0.91 -2.04 -12.76
C PHE A 14 1.79 -1.87 -11.54
N ASP A 15 1.23 -1.84 -10.33
CA ASP A 15 2.01 -1.75 -9.09
C ASP A 15 3.06 -2.88 -9.00
N ALA A 16 2.67 -4.12 -9.30
CA ALA A 16 3.60 -5.24 -9.33
C ALA A 16 4.67 -5.10 -10.43
N ARG A 17 4.29 -4.60 -11.61
CA ARG A 17 5.20 -4.42 -12.74
C ARG A 17 6.22 -3.29 -12.49
N ILE A 18 5.78 -2.16 -11.96
CA ILE A 18 6.66 -1.05 -11.55
C ILE A 18 7.64 -1.56 -10.48
N LYS A 19 7.17 -2.27 -9.45
CA LYS A 19 8.06 -2.85 -8.42
C LYS A 19 9.13 -3.75 -9.04
N LYS A 20 8.75 -4.61 -9.98
CA LYS A 20 9.71 -5.45 -10.72
C LYS A 20 10.68 -4.61 -11.54
N GLN A 21 10.19 -3.59 -12.25
CA GLN A 21 11.03 -2.71 -13.06
C GLN A 21 12.05 -1.95 -12.20
N LEU A 22 11.65 -1.44 -11.03
CA LEU A 22 12.56 -0.80 -10.06
C LEU A 22 13.68 -1.74 -9.60
N LEU A 23 13.39 -3.04 -9.44
CA LEU A 23 14.41 -4.06 -9.13
C LEU A 23 15.32 -4.35 -10.34
N ASP A 24 14.74 -4.49 -11.53
CA ASP A 24 15.47 -4.81 -12.76
C ASP A 24 16.42 -3.67 -13.21
N LEU A 25 16.09 -2.42 -12.84
CA LEU A 25 16.89 -1.21 -13.05
C LEU A 25 18.04 -1.03 -12.06
N ALA A 26 18.15 -1.89 -11.05
CA ALA A 26 19.24 -1.83 -10.08
C ALA A 26 20.60 -1.94 -10.79
N PRO A 27 21.65 -1.24 -10.28
CA PRO A 27 22.98 -1.33 -10.86
C PRO A 27 23.51 -2.77 -10.87
N LYS A 28 24.15 -3.14 -11.97
CA LYS A 28 24.80 -4.44 -12.18
C LYS A 28 26.25 -4.22 -12.59
N GLU A 29 27.12 -5.16 -12.23
CA GLU A 29 28.56 -5.07 -12.50
C GLU A 29 28.86 -4.85 -14.00
N GLU A 30 28.06 -5.46 -14.88
CA GLU A 30 28.20 -5.37 -16.35
C GLU A 30 28.14 -3.93 -16.91
N TYR A 31 27.50 -3.01 -16.19
CA TYR A 31 27.39 -1.60 -16.59
C TYR A 31 28.68 -0.80 -16.38
N SER A 32 29.66 -1.37 -15.66
CA SER A 32 30.95 -0.74 -15.36
C SER A 32 32.09 -1.14 -16.32
N TYR A 33 31.84 -2.07 -17.26
CA TYR A 33 32.90 -2.71 -18.05
C TYR A 33 33.55 -1.81 -19.10
N ASN A 34 32.77 -0.92 -19.72
CA ASN A 34 33.24 0.01 -20.75
C ASN A 34 32.24 1.17 -20.93
N GLU A 35 32.62 2.15 -21.76
CA GLU A 35 31.81 3.34 -22.04
C GLU A 35 30.45 3.01 -22.68
N GLU A 36 30.39 2.01 -23.57
CA GLU A 36 29.14 1.58 -24.21
C GLU A 36 28.15 1.00 -23.19
N SER A 37 28.62 0.12 -22.30
CA SER A 37 27.83 -0.40 -21.18
C SER A 37 27.30 0.71 -20.27
N LEU A 38 28.10 1.75 -20.05
CA LEU A 38 27.74 2.88 -19.20
C LEU A 38 26.66 3.75 -19.85
N ILE A 39 26.79 4.04 -21.14
CA ILE A 39 25.76 4.77 -21.93
C ILE A 39 24.46 3.96 -21.95
N LYS A 40 24.55 2.64 -22.16
CA LYS A 40 23.39 1.76 -22.13
C LYS A 40 22.66 1.80 -20.77
N TYR A 41 23.40 1.84 -19.67
CA TYR A 41 22.76 1.95 -18.34
C TYR A 41 22.12 3.32 -18.12
N TYR A 42 22.75 4.39 -18.60
CA TYR A 42 22.13 5.72 -18.59
C TYR A 42 20.79 5.73 -19.35
N ASP A 43 20.76 5.18 -20.57
CA ASP A 43 19.55 5.10 -21.38
C ASP A 43 18.47 4.26 -20.68
N LEU A 44 18.87 3.12 -20.09
CA LEU A 44 17.98 2.24 -19.33
C LEU A 44 17.31 2.97 -18.17
N LEU A 45 18.06 3.77 -17.39
CA LEU A 45 17.49 4.56 -16.30
C LEU A 45 16.55 5.64 -16.82
N TYR A 46 16.94 6.37 -17.87
CA TYR A 46 16.12 7.44 -18.43
C TYR A 46 14.80 6.94 -19.01
N ASP A 47 14.84 5.86 -19.78
CA ASP A 47 13.65 5.24 -20.33
C ASP A 47 12.82 4.54 -19.25
N GLY A 48 13.47 3.97 -18.23
CA GLY A 48 12.79 3.45 -17.04
C GLY A 48 11.91 4.49 -16.33
N ILE A 49 12.35 5.75 -16.24
CA ILE A 49 11.51 6.83 -15.69
C ILE A 49 10.27 7.05 -16.57
N LYS A 50 10.45 7.12 -17.89
CA LYS A 50 9.33 7.40 -18.83
C LYS A 50 8.31 6.27 -18.83
N ASP A 51 8.77 5.03 -18.82
CA ASP A 51 7.88 3.87 -18.81
C ASP A 51 7.03 3.88 -17.52
N ILE A 52 7.65 4.13 -16.38
CA ILE A 52 6.95 4.23 -15.09
C ILE A 52 6.01 5.45 -15.07
N GLU A 53 6.38 6.57 -15.69
CA GLU A 53 5.52 7.76 -15.83
C GLU A 53 4.22 7.44 -16.57
N VAL A 54 4.32 6.66 -17.66
CA VAL A 54 3.16 6.20 -18.43
C VAL A 54 2.27 5.30 -17.57
N GLU A 55 2.85 4.35 -16.85
CA GLU A 55 2.10 3.43 -16.00
C GLU A 55 1.38 4.16 -14.86
N VAL A 56 2.08 5.04 -14.15
CA VAL A 56 1.49 5.86 -13.08
C VAL A 56 0.37 6.76 -13.64
N THR A 57 0.58 7.39 -14.80
CA THR A 57 -0.44 8.20 -15.45
C THR A 57 -1.69 7.39 -15.78
N SER A 58 -1.52 6.15 -16.25
CA SER A 58 -2.63 5.25 -16.52
C SER A 58 -3.38 4.85 -15.25
N ILE A 59 -2.68 4.52 -14.15
CA ILE A 59 -3.33 4.25 -12.85
C ILE A 59 -4.23 5.42 -12.44
N LEU A 60 -3.70 6.65 -12.51
CA LEU A 60 -4.44 7.83 -12.08
C LEU A 60 -5.68 8.09 -12.95
N LYS A 61 -5.57 7.93 -14.28
CA LYS A 61 -6.72 8.09 -15.18
C LYS A 61 -7.78 7.00 -14.98
N ASP A 62 -7.35 5.75 -14.82
CA ASP A 62 -8.28 4.63 -14.66
C ASP A 62 -9.15 4.79 -13.41
N LEU A 63 -8.57 5.31 -12.33
CA LEU A 63 -9.24 5.46 -11.04
C LEU A 63 -9.86 6.86 -10.83
N ASN A 64 -9.98 7.67 -11.88
CA ASN A 64 -10.49 9.06 -11.84
C ASN A 64 -9.75 9.97 -10.83
N LEU A 65 -8.42 9.85 -10.79
CA LEU A 65 -7.50 10.60 -9.92
C LEU A 65 -6.69 11.64 -10.71
N GLU A 66 -7.23 12.15 -11.82
CA GLU A 66 -6.54 13.08 -12.71
C GLU A 66 -6.15 14.40 -12.02
N TYR A 67 -6.84 14.75 -10.94
CA TYR A 67 -6.49 15.91 -10.12
C TYR A 67 -5.06 15.85 -9.54
N ALA A 68 -4.46 14.66 -9.45
CA ALA A 68 -3.10 14.46 -8.96
C ALA A 68 -2.03 14.50 -10.07
N LEU A 69 -2.43 14.53 -11.35
CA LEU A 69 -1.50 14.43 -12.48
C LEU A 69 -0.47 15.56 -12.51
N ASP A 70 -0.88 16.81 -12.24
CA ASP A 70 0.04 17.95 -12.25
C ASP A 70 1.18 17.77 -11.23
N LYS A 71 0.84 17.24 -10.05
CA LYS A 71 1.83 16.96 -9.01
C LYS A 71 2.77 15.83 -9.44
N VAL A 72 2.22 14.74 -9.97
CA VAL A 72 3.01 13.62 -10.49
C VAL A 72 3.95 14.08 -11.60
N ASN A 73 3.45 14.80 -12.61
CA ASN A 73 4.23 15.33 -13.72
C ASN A 73 5.38 16.22 -13.24
N THR A 74 5.14 17.05 -12.22
CA THR A 74 6.19 17.88 -11.61
C THR A 74 7.32 17.01 -11.04
N ILE A 75 6.99 15.95 -10.31
CA ILE A 75 8.00 15.05 -9.73
C ILE A 75 8.75 14.31 -10.85
N PHE A 76 8.04 13.75 -11.84
CA PHE A 76 8.68 13.05 -12.97
C PHE A 76 9.60 13.96 -13.79
N ASN A 77 9.24 15.22 -13.99
CA ASN A 77 10.13 16.19 -14.66
C ASN A 77 11.41 16.42 -13.87
N LEU A 78 11.32 16.60 -12.55
CA LEU A 78 12.51 16.72 -11.69
C LEU A 78 13.39 15.46 -11.74
N LEU A 79 12.79 14.26 -11.77
CA LEU A 79 13.54 13.01 -11.89
C LEU A 79 14.28 12.92 -13.24
N LYS A 80 13.62 13.29 -14.34
CA LYS A 80 14.23 13.35 -15.69
C LYS A 80 15.37 14.37 -15.76
N GLU A 81 15.18 15.54 -15.16
CA GLU A 81 16.23 16.57 -15.06
C GLU A 81 17.45 16.07 -14.28
N ASN A 82 17.24 15.42 -13.13
CA ASN A 82 18.33 14.86 -12.33
C ASN A 82 19.18 13.85 -13.11
N ILE A 83 18.56 13.03 -13.96
CA ILE A 83 19.29 12.06 -14.80
C ILE A 83 20.11 12.78 -15.88
N THR A 84 19.58 13.81 -16.52
CA THR A 84 20.21 14.46 -17.68
C THR A 84 21.36 15.41 -17.33
N ILE A 85 21.45 15.88 -16.07
CA ILE A 85 22.46 16.86 -15.65
C ILE A 85 23.81 16.23 -15.26
N GLY A 86 24.88 16.56 -15.98
CA GLY A 86 26.27 16.27 -15.59
C GLY A 86 26.91 15.10 -16.35
N ASN A 87 28.16 14.79 -15.99
CA ASN A 87 28.95 13.77 -16.70
C ASN A 87 28.48 12.35 -16.36
N ILE A 88 28.46 11.47 -17.36
CA ILE A 88 28.11 10.06 -17.17
C ILE A 88 29.28 9.33 -16.49
N SER A 89 29.01 8.74 -15.33
CA SER A 89 29.95 7.87 -14.60
C SER A 89 29.15 6.85 -13.78
N ILE A 90 29.71 5.65 -13.58
CA ILE A 90 28.99 4.57 -12.88
C ILE A 90 28.58 4.98 -11.47
N ASN A 91 29.48 5.62 -10.70
CA ASN A 91 29.19 6.10 -9.35
C ASN A 91 28.00 7.07 -9.32
N ARG A 92 27.89 7.95 -10.33
CA ARG A 92 26.76 8.87 -10.46
C ARG A 92 25.47 8.14 -10.81
N LEU A 93 25.51 7.19 -11.75
CA LEU A 93 24.31 6.42 -12.14
C LEU A 93 23.79 5.55 -10.99
N GLU A 94 24.70 4.93 -10.22
CA GLU A 94 24.34 4.20 -9.00
C GLU A 94 23.72 5.12 -7.94
N HIS A 95 24.28 6.31 -7.76
CA HIS A 95 23.72 7.30 -6.86
C HIS A 95 22.33 7.76 -7.32
N LEU A 96 22.14 8.04 -8.61
CA LEU A 96 20.85 8.38 -9.20
C LEU A 96 19.82 7.27 -9.05
N TYR A 97 20.19 6.01 -9.26
CA TYR A 97 19.32 4.88 -8.98
C TYR A 97 18.82 4.90 -7.53
N LYS A 98 19.74 5.14 -6.58
CA LYS A 98 19.40 5.22 -5.16
C LYS A 98 18.42 6.35 -4.89
N ILE A 99 18.68 7.57 -5.37
CA ILE A 99 17.86 8.74 -5.02
C ILE A 99 16.55 8.84 -5.81
N CYS A 100 16.56 8.52 -7.10
CA CYS A 100 15.41 8.71 -8.00
C CYS A 100 14.49 7.49 -8.05
N PHE A 101 15.02 6.27 -7.90
CA PHE A 101 14.24 5.05 -8.13
C PHE A 101 13.89 4.36 -6.82
N SER A 102 14.89 3.98 -6.03
CA SER A 102 14.71 3.05 -4.91
C SER A 102 14.51 3.70 -3.55
N ASN A 103 14.80 5.00 -3.40
CA ASN A 103 14.76 5.70 -2.11
C ASN A 103 13.39 5.57 -1.43
N MET A 104 13.41 5.39 -0.10
CA MET A 104 12.24 5.35 0.77
C MET A 104 12.60 6.07 2.07
N ARG A 105 12.57 7.41 2.05
CA ARG A 105 12.97 8.20 3.23
C ARG A 105 11.97 7.95 4.36
N SER A 106 12.49 7.73 5.57
CA SER A 106 11.66 7.47 6.74
C SER A 106 10.64 8.59 6.97
N GLU A 107 11.05 9.85 6.84
CA GLU A 107 10.18 11.02 6.95
C GLU A 107 8.97 10.97 5.99
N THR A 108 9.19 10.57 4.74
CA THR A 108 8.14 10.47 3.73
C THR A 108 7.23 9.27 3.99
N VAL A 109 7.83 8.12 4.35
CA VAL A 109 7.09 6.91 4.67
C VAL A 109 6.21 7.09 5.90
N ASP A 110 6.74 7.71 6.95
CA ASP A 110 6.01 7.97 8.19
C ASP A 110 4.91 9.03 7.97
N TYR A 111 5.17 10.04 7.13
CA TYR A 111 4.13 10.97 6.70
C TYR A 111 3.00 10.27 5.92
N ILE A 112 3.33 9.38 4.98
CA ILE A 112 2.33 8.64 4.20
C ILE A 112 1.49 7.77 5.14
N LYS A 113 2.11 6.99 6.03
CA LYS A 113 1.41 6.18 7.05
C LYS A 113 0.45 7.03 7.87
N ALA A 114 0.93 8.16 8.40
CA ALA A 114 0.14 9.03 9.26
C ALA A 114 -1.09 9.64 8.59
N ASN A 115 -1.03 9.80 7.26
CA ASN A 115 -2.08 10.43 6.47
C ASN A 115 -2.85 9.45 5.59
N SER A 116 -2.59 8.14 5.73
CA SER A 116 -3.28 7.07 4.98
C SER A 116 -4.35 6.41 5.83
N VAL A 117 -5.32 7.20 6.27
CA VAL A 117 -6.38 6.77 7.19
C VAL A 117 -7.69 6.55 6.43
N GLY A 118 -8.25 5.34 6.48
CA GLY A 118 -9.57 5.06 5.91
C GLY A 118 -10.71 5.74 6.66
N TYR A 119 -11.85 5.91 5.98
CA TYR A 119 -13.02 6.64 6.51
C TYR A 119 -12.72 8.09 6.86
N SER A 120 -11.76 8.70 6.14
CA SER A 120 -11.31 10.07 6.34
C SER A 120 -11.07 10.79 5.01
N ASN A 121 -11.07 12.13 5.03
CA ASN A 121 -10.80 12.93 3.84
C ASN A 121 -9.32 12.94 3.48
N MET A 122 -8.87 11.92 2.77
CA MET A 122 -7.51 11.80 2.27
C MET A 122 -7.32 12.57 0.96
N SER A 123 -6.16 13.21 0.80
CA SER A 123 -5.75 13.86 -0.45
C SER A 123 -4.49 13.20 -0.99
N LEU A 124 -4.58 12.58 -2.18
CA LEU A 124 -3.42 11.99 -2.83
C LEU A 124 -2.33 13.03 -3.12
N VAL A 125 -2.72 14.26 -3.48
CA VAL A 125 -1.76 15.36 -3.74
C VAL A 125 -0.91 15.64 -2.50
N ASN A 126 -1.51 15.64 -1.31
CA ASN A 126 -0.79 15.87 -0.06
C ASN A 126 0.23 14.76 0.23
N LEU A 127 -0.08 13.50 -0.11
CA LEU A 127 0.86 12.39 0.03
C LEU A 127 2.03 12.53 -0.95
N LEU A 128 1.72 12.89 -2.20
CA LEU A 128 2.71 13.10 -3.26
C LEU A 128 3.62 14.31 -2.98
N ASP A 129 3.20 15.30 -2.20
CA ASP A 129 4.02 16.47 -1.83
C ASP A 129 5.33 16.12 -1.13
N LYS A 130 5.38 14.97 -0.46
CA LYS A 130 6.59 14.50 0.22
C LYS A 130 7.43 13.55 -0.62
N CYS A 131 6.99 13.17 -1.80
CA CYS A 131 7.66 12.18 -2.65
C CYS A 131 8.77 12.81 -3.49
N THR A 132 9.91 12.14 -3.57
CA THR A 132 11.08 12.55 -4.38
C THR A 132 11.67 11.40 -5.20
N SER A 133 11.16 10.19 -5.03
CA SER A 133 11.58 9.00 -5.78
C SER A 133 10.37 8.25 -6.34
N LEU A 134 10.59 7.39 -7.34
CA LEU A 134 9.56 6.54 -7.92
C LEU A 134 8.95 5.57 -6.89
N ASN A 135 9.78 5.00 -6.00
CA ASN A 135 9.30 4.09 -4.96
C ASN A 135 8.42 4.83 -3.92
N GLU A 136 8.75 6.08 -3.58
CA GLU A 136 7.90 6.91 -2.70
C GLU A 136 6.56 7.26 -3.37
N ILE A 137 6.56 7.62 -4.67
CA ILE A 137 5.33 7.87 -5.44
C ILE A 137 4.43 6.63 -5.43
N LEU A 138 5.01 5.47 -5.75
CA LEU A 138 4.26 4.21 -5.79
C LEU A 138 3.69 3.86 -4.41
N HIS A 139 4.46 4.07 -3.35
CA HIS A 139 4.00 3.87 -1.98
C HIS A 139 2.83 4.80 -1.62
N ALA A 140 2.89 6.08 -2.00
CA ALA A 140 1.82 7.04 -1.75
C ALA A 140 0.52 6.65 -2.48
N ILE A 141 0.62 6.28 -3.76
CA ILE A 141 -0.54 5.86 -4.56
C ILE A 141 -1.15 4.57 -4.01
N HIS A 142 -0.32 3.58 -3.69
CA HIS A 142 -0.77 2.31 -3.11
C HIS A 142 -1.48 2.54 -1.77
N SER A 143 -0.87 3.30 -0.87
CA SER A 143 -1.48 3.62 0.42
C SER A 143 -2.78 4.40 0.27
N TYR A 144 -2.88 5.34 -0.67
CA TYR A 144 -4.12 6.06 -0.94
C TYR A 144 -5.24 5.12 -1.38
N ILE A 145 -4.98 4.26 -2.37
CA ILE A 145 -5.99 3.35 -2.94
C ILE A 145 -6.50 2.37 -1.88
N LEU A 146 -5.59 1.77 -1.09
CA LEU A 146 -5.96 0.78 -0.08
C LEU A 146 -6.77 1.35 1.08
N ASN A 147 -6.66 2.66 1.33
CA ASN A 147 -7.33 3.34 2.43
C ASN A 147 -8.44 4.29 1.95
N ASN A 148 -8.90 4.15 0.70
CA ASN A 148 -10.00 4.96 0.16
C ASN A 148 -11.29 4.14 0.13
N GLU A 149 -12.10 4.26 1.18
CA GLU A 149 -13.36 3.54 1.33
C GLU A 149 -14.31 3.81 0.15
N ASN A 150 -14.38 5.04 -0.35
CA ASN A 150 -15.27 5.39 -1.46
C ASN A 150 -14.90 4.64 -2.74
N LEU A 151 -13.60 4.45 -2.98
CA LEU A 151 -13.09 3.67 -4.10
C LEU A 151 -13.41 2.18 -3.92
N LEU A 152 -13.20 1.64 -2.72
CA LEU A 152 -13.46 0.23 -2.40
C LEU A 152 -14.96 -0.11 -2.45
N GLU A 153 -15.83 0.73 -1.88
CA GLU A 153 -17.28 0.57 -1.86
C GLU A 153 -17.93 0.74 -3.25
N SER A 154 -17.24 1.38 -4.19
CA SER A 154 -17.74 1.50 -5.57
C SER A 154 -17.66 0.18 -6.36
N VAL A 155 -16.90 -0.80 -5.86
CA VAL A 155 -16.86 -2.17 -6.40
C VAL A 155 -18.22 -2.85 -6.15
N PRO A 156 -18.74 -3.72 -7.04
CA PRO A 156 -20.05 -4.33 -6.86
C PRO A 156 -20.20 -5.07 -5.54
N LYS A 157 -21.26 -4.75 -4.80
CA LYS A 157 -21.65 -5.49 -3.60
C LYS A 157 -22.13 -6.89 -3.96
N VAL A 158 -21.58 -7.89 -3.28
CA VAL A 158 -21.91 -9.33 -3.43
C VAL A 158 -22.81 -9.80 -2.30
N ALA A 159 -22.43 -9.50 -1.06
CA ALA A 159 -23.13 -9.94 0.13
C ALA A 159 -22.91 -8.96 1.28
N SER A 160 -23.80 -8.98 2.28
CA SER A 160 -23.63 -8.20 3.50
C SER A 160 -24.36 -8.86 4.66
N LYS A 161 -23.81 -8.71 5.85
CA LYS A 161 -24.40 -9.15 7.12
C LYS A 161 -24.16 -8.07 8.18
N MET A 162 -25.01 -8.02 9.20
CA MET A 162 -24.88 -7.06 10.29
C MET A 162 -24.15 -7.70 11.49
N THR A 163 -23.35 -6.90 12.19
CA THR A 163 -22.90 -7.22 13.53
C THR A 163 -24.04 -7.07 14.54
N LYS A 164 -23.83 -7.53 15.78
CA LYS A 164 -24.75 -7.31 16.91
C LYS A 164 -24.89 -5.84 17.29
N TYR A 165 -24.01 -4.97 16.79
CA TYR A 165 -23.97 -3.53 17.06
C TYR A 165 -24.44 -2.70 15.86
N ASP A 166 -25.17 -3.32 14.92
CA ASP A 166 -25.72 -2.67 13.73
C ASP A 166 -24.67 -2.03 12.78
N TYR A 167 -23.44 -2.57 12.78
CA TYR A 167 -22.45 -2.25 11.75
C TYR A 167 -22.46 -3.29 10.61
N PRO A 168 -22.38 -2.87 9.34
CA PRO A 168 -22.34 -3.80 8.22
C PRO A 168 -20.93 -4.40 8.03
N ILE A 169 -20.90 -5.71 7.80
CA ILE A 169 -19.80 -6.40 7.16
C ILE A 169 -20.23 -6.66 5.72
N THR A 170 -19.51 -6.11 4.74
CA THR A 170 -19.88 -6.19 3.32
C THR A 170 -18.78 -6.82 2.50
N LEU A 171 -19.16 -7.77 1.64
CA LEU A 171 -18.30 -8.37 0.62
C LEU A 171 -18.59 -7.71 -0.73
N TYR A 172 -17.54 -7.22 -1.39
CA TYR A 172 -17.55 -6.63 -2.72
C TYR A 172 -16.64 -7.39 -3.69
N GLY A 173 -16.86 -7.21 -4.99
CA GLY A 173 -15.99 -7.70 -6.07
C GLY A 173 -16.31 -9.13 -6.50
N THR A 174 -15.28 -9.90 -6.82
CA THR A 174 -15.45 -11.28 -7.26
C THR A 174 -15.47 -12.24 -6.07
N LYS A 175 -16.50 -13.08 -6.03
CA LYS A 175 -16.71 -14.09 -5.00
C LYS A 175 -15.73 -15.27 -5.19
N THR A 176 -14.54 -15.16 -4.60
CA THR A 176 -13.53 -16.24 -4.56
C THR A 176 -13.76 -17.13 -3.34
N GLN A 177 -13.29 -18.39 -3.38
CA GLN A 177 -13.40 -19.31 -2.23
C GLN A 177 -12.85 -18.69 -0.94
N MET A 178 -11.71 -18.01 -1.02
CA MET A 178 -11.09 -17.38 0.14
C MET A 178 -11.92 -16.20 0.68
N SER A 179 -12.43 -15.35 -0.21
CA SER A 179 -13.28 -14.22 0.20
C SER A 179 -14.58 -14.68 0.88
N GLU A 180 -15.18 -15.78 0.41
CA GLU A 180 -16.37 -16.37 1.05
C GLU A 180 -16.06 -16.90 2.44
N ILE A 181 -14.92 -17.59 2.59
CA ILE A 181 -14.48 -18.11 3.89
C ILE A 181 -14.30 -16.96 4.87
N ILE A 182 -13.56 -15.91 4.49
CA ILE A 182 -13.37 -14.72 5.34
C ILE A 182 -14.72 -14.10 5.71
N PHE A 183 -15.56 -13.81 4.71
CA PHE A 183 -16.86 -13.18 4.94
C PHE A 183 -17.76 -14.00 5.86
N ASN A 184 -17.85 -15.33 5.66
CA ASN A 184 -18.71 -16.19 6.47
C ASN A 184 -18.18 -16.34 7.90
N MET A 185 -16.86 -16.51 8.06
CA MET A 185 -16.20 -16.70 9.35
C MET A 185 -16.03 -15.41 10.15
N PHE A 186 -16.18 -14.23 9.53
CA PHE A 186 -16.03 -12.96 10.23
C PHE A 186 -17.02 -12.85 11.41
N PRO A 187 -16.56 -12.64 12.65
CA PRO A 187 -17.41 -12.67 13.84
C PRO A 187 -18.41 -11.51 13.84
N THR A 188 -19.71 -11.83 13.99
CA THR A 188 -20.79 -10.82 14.06
C THR A 188 -20.94 -10.21 15.45
N ASP A 189 -20.29 -10.75 16.47
CA ASP A 189 -20.26 -10.25 17.84
C ASP A 189 -19.01 -9.45 18.18
N SER A 190 -18.11 -9.27 17.20
CA SER A 190 -16.94 -8.40 17.34
C SER A 190 -17.35 -6.93 17.50
N ASN A 191 -16.64 -6.21 18.37
CA ASN A 191 -16.83 -4.77 18.59
C ASN A 191 -16.06 -3.96 17.53
N VAL A 192 -16.31 -4.27 16.26
CA VAL A 192 -15.74 -3.54 15.11
C VAL A 192 -16.84 -2.72 14.43
N GLY A 193 -16.43 -1.63 13.80
CA GLY A 193 -17.33 -0.80 13.02
C GLY A 193 -17.59 -1.36 11.62
N TYR A 194 -17.85 -0.47 10.66
CA TYR A 194 -17.95 -0.78 9.24
C TYR A 194 -16.76 -1.65 8.80
N THR A 195 -17.06 -2.74 8.10
CA THR A 195 -16.07 -3.69 7.61
C THR A 195 -16.32 -3.97 6.14
N ASP A 196 -15.37 -3.57 5.29
CA ASP A 196 -15.41 -3.79 3.86
C ASP A 196 -14.40 -4.85 3.47
N ILE A 197 -14.85 -5.89 2.78
CA ILE A 197 -14.02 -6.97 2.24
C ILE A 197 -14.15 -6.92 0.72
N VAL A 198 -13.06 -6.64 0.01
CA VAL A 198 -13.07 -6.49 -1.46
C VAL A 198 -12.17 -7.54 -2.09
N SER A 199 -12.73 -8.37 -2.97
CA SER A 199 -12.02 -9.51 -3.55
C SER A 199 -11.81 -9.35 -5.06
N PHE A 200 -10.60 -9.67 -5.50
CA PHE A 200 -10.11 -9.52 -6.87
C PHE A 200 -9.55 -10.87 -7.37
N ASP A 201 -10.19 -11.44 -8.38
CA ASP A 201 -9.88 -12.79 -8.88
C ASP A 201 -8.60 -12.85 -9.72
N LYS A 202 -8.35 -11.85 -10.58
CA LYS A 202 -7.20 -11.89 -11.50
C LYS A 202 -5.89 -11.66 -10.76
N SER A 203 -5.86 -10.71 -9.84
CA SER A 203 -4.69 -10.44 -8.99
C SER A 203 -4.57 -11.40 -7.80
N ASN A 204 -5.59 -12.24 -7.54
CA ASN A 204 -5.68 -13.10 -6.35
C ASN A 204 -5.50 -12.31 -5.05
N LYS A 205 -6.12 -11.13 -4.99
CA LYS A 205 -6.02 -10.21 -3.85
C LYS A 205 -7.34 -10.06 -3.12
N ILE A 206 -7.26 -9.90 -1.81
CA ILE A 206 -8.38 -9.48 -0.98
C ILE A 206 -7.93 -8.28 -0.15
N LEU A 207 -8.71 -7.21 -0.20
CA LEU A 207 -8.54 -6.05 0.68
C LEU A 207 -9.58 -6.11 1.79
N MET A 208 -9.18 -5.66 2.97
CA MET A 208 -10.10 -5.44 4.07
C MET A 208 -9.85 -4.06 4.67
N LEU A 209 -10.93 -3.30 4.87
CA LEU A 209 -10.91 -2.07 5.64
C LEU A 209 -11.85 -2.25 6.83
N ILE A 210 -11.33 -2.12 8.05
CA ILE A 210 -12.04 -2.43 9.29
C ILE A 210 -12.00 -1.21 10.21
N ARG A 211 -13.15 -0.57 10.40
CA ARG A 211 -13.29 0.59 11.27
C ARG A 211 -13.15 0.23 12.74
N ASP A 212 -12.67 1.19 13.53
CA ASP A 212 -12.51 1.17 14.99
C ASP A 212 -11.37 0.30 15.53
N LEU A 213 -10.74 -0.54 14.69
CA LEU A 213 -9.47 -1.18 14.97
C LEU A 213 -8.32 -0.28 14.54
N GLY A 214 -7.50 0.17 15.49
CA GLY A 214 -6.40 1.09 15.20
C GLY A 214 -6.87 2.37 14.51
N HIS A 215 -8.10 2.80 14.81
CA HIS A 215 -8.92 3.81 14.11
C HIS A 215 -9.53 3.32 12.77
N ALA A 216 -8.71 2.82 11.84
CA ALA A 216 -9.17 2.22 10.58
C ALA A 216 -8.11 1.24 10.04
N LEU A 217 -8.22 -0.03 10.41
CA LEU A 217 -7.27 -1.07 10.04
C LEU A 217 -7.44 -1.45 8.57
N SER A 218 -6.34 -1.40 7.82
CA SER A 218 -6.29 -1.85 6.43
C SER A 218 -5.49 -3.13 6.32
N ILE A 219 -6.00 -4.12 5.60
CA ILE A 219 -5.36 -5.41 5.38
C ILE A 219 -5.37 -5.70 3.88
N GLU A 220 -4.21 -6.10 3.34
CA GLU A 220 -4.04 -6.60 2.00
C GLU A 220 -3.58 -8.06 2.07
N ILE A 221 -4.30 -8.94 1.39
CA ILE A 221 -4.09 -10.39 1.40
C ILE A 221 -3.77 -10.85 -0.02
N ASP A 222 -2.59 -11.43 -0.22
CA ASP A 222 -2.25 -12.16 -1.45
C ASP A 222 -2.49 -13.65 -1.25
N VAL A 223 -3.32 -14.24 -2.12
CA VAL A 223 -3.61 -15.67 -2.10
C VAL A 223 -2.76 -16.37 -3.18
N ASN A 224 -1.60 -16.88 -2.79
CA ASN A 224 -0.75 -17.64 -3.70
C ASN A 224 -1.13 -19.14 -3.71
N ARG A 225 -0.38 -19.93 -4.49
CA ARG A 225 -0.61 -21.38 -4.59
C ARG A 225 -0.40 -22.11 -3.26
N SER A 226 0.72 -21.84 -2.59
CA SER A 226 1.17 -22.54 -1.38
C SER A 226 1.00 -21.74 -0.09
N ASP A 227 1.09 -20.43 -0.16
CA ASP A 227 1.07 -19.53 0.99
C ASP A 227 0.07 -18.39 0.81
N ILE A 228 -0.24 -17.73 1.92
CA ILE A 228 -1.03 -16.51 1.97
C ILE A 228 -0.18 -15.45 2.66
N THR A 229 0.03 -14.33 1.98
CA THR A 229 0.74 -13.19 2.56
C THR A 229 -0.27 -12.16 3.01
N VAL A 230 -0.20 -11.78 4.29
CA VAL A 230 -1.05 -10.75 4.89
C VAL A 230 -0.16 -9.55 5.21
N ARG A 231 -0.48 -8.41 4.60
CA ARG A 231 0.09 -7.10 4.92
C ARG A 231 -0.99 -6.27 5.59
N TYR A 232 -0.60 -5.44 6.55
CA TYR A 232 -1.56 -4.58 7.22
C TYR A 232 -0.97 -3.23 7.61
N HIS A 233 -1.85 -2.23 7.68
CA HIS A 233 -1.57 -0.88 8.12
C HIS A 233 -2.52 -0.49 9.25
N ILE A 234 -1.94 0.00 10.36
CA ILE A 234 -2.66 0.55 11.52
C ILE A 234 -2.38 2.05 11.55
N PRO A 235 -3.36 2.92 11.27
CA PRO A 235 -3.10 4.36 11.16
C PRO A 235 -2.85 5.03 12.52
N LYS A 236 -3.45 4.52 13.59
CA LYS A 236 -3.34 5.12 14.93
C LYS A 236 -2.76 4.15 15.96
N LEU A 237 -1.73 4.60 16.66
CA LEU A 237 -1.00 3.82 17.66
C LEU A 237 -1.68 3.86 19.03
N CYS A 238 -2.91 3.36 19.13
CA CYS A 238 -3.71 3.45 20.36
C CYS A 238 -2.98 2.84 21.57
N ASN A 239 -2.37 1.67 21.40
CA ASN A 239 -1.56 1.02 22.43
C ASN A 239 -0.31 0.39 21.81
N ILE A 240 0.85 1.02 22.01
CA ILE A 240 2.12 0.54 21.42
C ILE A 240 2.51 -0.85 21.95
N CYS A 241 2.25 -1.14 23.23
CA CYS A 241 2.56 -2.44 23.83
C CYS A 241 1.77 -3.58 23.18
N MET A 242 0.49 -3.36 22.88
CA MET A 242 -0.36 -4.31 22.16
C MET A 242 0.06 -4.44 20.70
N ILE A 243 0.27 -3.30 20.01
CA ILE A 243 0.69 -3.30 18.59
C ILE A 243 2.01 -4.05 18.42
N ASN A 244 2.99 -3.83 19.31
CA ASN A 244 4.27 -4.52 19.26
C ASN A 244 4.16 -6.05 19.50
N LYS A 245 3.01 -6.57 19.95
CA LYS A 245 2.76 -8.03 20.06
C LYS A 245 2.12 -8.63 18.81
N LEU A 246 1.68 -7.80 17.86
CA LEU A 246 1.05 -8.28 16.63
C LEU A 246 2.02 -9.09 15.77
N LYS A 247 1.49 -10.12 15.12
CA LYS A 247 2.26 -11.01 14.24
C LYS A 247 2.85 -10.21 13.07
N GLY A 248 4.18 -10.26 12.90
CA GLY A 248 4.84 -9.65 11.75
C GLY A 248 4.98 -8.12 11.79
N ILE A 249 4.74 -7.48 12.94
CA ILE A 249 4.83 -6.02 13.08
C ILE A 249 6.28 -5.52 12.97
N ASN A 250 6.47 -4.39 12.28
CA ASN A 250 7.70 -3.62 12.40
C ASN A 250 7.70 -2.91 13.76
N LYS A 251 8.65 -3.25 14.63
CA LYS A 251 8.66 -2.77 16.02
C LYS A 251 8.65 -1.25 16.09
N ILE A 252 7.78 -0.74 16.94
CA ILE A 252 7.55 0.67 17.14
C ILE A 252 8.21 1.09 18.45
N ARG A 253 8.89 2.22 18.42
CA ARG A 253 9.48 2.81 19.62
C ARG A 253 8.39 3.29 20.56
N GLU A 254 8.66 3.23 21.86
CA GLU A 254 7.72 3.66 22.88
C GLU A 254 7.42 5.17 22.81
N ASP A 255 8.31 5.99 22.25
CA ASP A 255 8.15 7.44 22.12
C ASP A 255 7.49 7.88 20.80
N ALA A 256 7.04 6.95 19.95
CA ALA A 256 6.46 7.29 18.66
C ALA A 256 5.17 8.13 18.81
N ASP A 257 4.99 9.09 17.90
CA ASP A 257 3.77 9.89 17.84
C ASP A 257 2.57 8.99 17.51
N ILE A 258 1.42 9.24 18.17
CA ILE A 258 0.23 8.40 18.06
C ILE A 258 -0.29 8.28 16.62
N PHE A 259 -0.02 9.27 15.77
CA PHE A 259 -0.43 9.31 14.38
C PHE A 259 0.66 8.81 13.43
N SER A 260 1.80 8.29 13.91
CA SER A 260 2.86 7.78 13.01
C SER A 260 2.43 6.54 12.20
N GLY A 261 1.36 5.87 12.63
CA GLY A 261 0.90 4.59 12.10
C GLY A 261 1.92 3.45 12.24
N ALA A 262 1.51 2.25 11.84
CA ALA A 262 2.31 1.04 11.88
C ALA A 262 2.01 0.15 10.67
N ASN A 263 3.03 -0.58 10.21
CA ASN A 263 2.89 -1.59 9.18
C ASN A 263 3.44 -2.91 9.67
N GLY A 264 2.81 -4.00 9.27
CA GLY A 264 3.33 -5.34 9.47
C GLY A 264 3.00 -6.27 8.32
N MET A 265 3.67 -7.41 8.31
CA MET A 265 3.48 -8.46 7.32
C MET A 265 3.75 -9.83 7.95
N PHE A 266 2.87 -10.78 7.68
CA PHE A 266 3.13 -12.18 7.99
C PHE A 266 2.69 -13.09 6.84
N VAL A 267 3.30 -14.27 6.78
CA VAL A 267 2.97 -15.34 5.83
C VAL A 267 2.39 -16.51 6.62
N THR A 268 1.35 -17.13 6.08
CA THR A 268 0.65 -18.29 6.66
C THR A 268 0.27 -19.29 5.57
N THR A 269 -0.09 -20.52 5.96
CA THR A 269 -0.67 -21.50 5.04
C THR A 269 -2.17 -21.31 4.88
N LYS A 270 -2.77 -21.95 3.87
CA LYS A 270 -4.22 -21.93 3.64
C LYS A 270 -5.01 -22.55 4.80
N GLU A 271 -4.45 -23.57 5.44
CA GLU A 271 -5.06 -24.27 6.57
C GLU A 271 -5.11 -23.39 7.82
N GLU A 272 -4.04 -22.66 8.11
CA GLU A 272 -3.93 -21.83 9.33
C GLU A 272 -4.51 -20.42 9.15
N PHE A 273 -4.69 -19.98 7.91
CA PHE A 273 -5.00 -18.58 7.56
C PHE A 273 -6.20 -17.99 8.29
N VAL A 274 -7.32 -18.71 8.36
CA VAL A 274 -8.54 -18.20 9.00
C VAL A 274 -8.28 -17.90 10.49
N ASN A 275 -7.64 -18.85 11.18
CA ASN A 275 -7.30 -18.69 12.58
C ASN A 275 -6.30 -17.55 12.79
N ASP A 276 -5.25 -17.49 11.96
CA ASP A 276 -4.24 -16.45 12.04
C ASP A 276 -4.79 -15.04 11.78
N LEU A 277 -5.63 -14.88 10.76
CA LEU A 277 -6.24 -13.60 10.40
C LEU A 277 -7.14 -13.10 11.54
N PHE A 278 -8.04 -13.93 12.06
CA PHE A 278 -8.96 -13.49 13.10
C PHE A 278 -8.30 -13.34 14.46
N ASN A 279 -7.30 -14.16 14.80
CA ASN A 279 -6.48 -13.92 15.99
C ASN A 279 -5.73 -12.59 15.88
N PHE A 280 -5.18 -12.28 14.71
CA PHE A 280 -4.55 -10.99 14.45
C PHE A 280 -5.55 -9.83 14.63
N ILE A 281 -6.70 -9.87 13.94
CA ILE A 281 -7.74 -8.82 14.00
C ILE A 281 -8.17 -8.56 15.45
N ASN A 282 -8.40 -9.63 16.23
CA ASN A 282 -8.81 -9.52 17.64
C ASN A 282 -7.74 -8.94 18.57
N MET A 283 -6.46 -8.93 18.15
CA MET A 283 -5.37 -8.34 18.93
C MET A 283 -5.09 -6.88 18.58
N VAL A 284 -5.65 -6.35 17.49
CA VAL A 284 -5.46 -4.95 17.12
C VAL A 284 -6.19 -4.06 18.13
N PRO A 285 -5.51 -3.12 18.79
CA PRO A 285 -6.15 -2.27 19.79
C PRO A 285 -7.14 -1.31 19.15
N THR A 286 -8.13 -0.91 19.93
CA THR A 286 -9.13 0.10 19.59
C THR A 286 -8.76 1.44 20.22
N ASP A 287 -9.52 2.49 19.90
CA ASP A 287 -9.43 3.78 20.62
C ASP A 287 -9.70 3.64 22.13
N SER A 288 -10.42 2.60 22.57
CA SER A 288 -10.67 2.36 24.00
C SER A 288 -9.44 1.83 24.75
N ASP A 289 -8.46 1.27 24.04
CA ASP A 289 -7.21 0.76 24.59
C ASP A 289 -6.14 1.85 24.72
N MET A 290 -6.50 3.11 24.41
CA MET A 290 -5.58 4.25 24.43
C MET A 290 -4.92 4.43 25.80
N GLU A 291 -3.59 4.41 25.81
CA GLU A 291 -2.81 4.76 27.00
C GLU A 291 -2.75 6.28 27.15
N ILE A 292 -3.58 6.83 28.06
CA ILE A 292 -3.77 8.29 28.28
C ILE A 292 -2.50 9.02 28.77
N ASN A 293 -1.38 8.33 29.02
CA ASN A 293 -0.20 8.89 29.67
C ASN A 293 0.87 9.48 28.75
N ARG A 294 0.55 9.83 27.50
CA ARG A 294 1.46 10.63 26.66
C ARG A 294 1.02 12.07 26.67
N THR A 295 1.66 12.83 27.55
CA THR A 295 1.46 14.27 27.73
C THR A 295 1.61 14.98 26.39
N ILE A 296 0.62 15.81 26.05
CA ILE A 296 0.63 16.79 24.95
C ILE A 296 1.83 17.72 25.10
#